data_AF-A0A954C5L5-F1
#
_entry.id   AF-A0A954C5L5-F1
#
_cell.length_a   1.000
_cell.length_b   1.000
_cell.length_c   1.000
_cell.angle_alpha   90.00
_cell.angle_beta   90.00
_cell.angle_gamma   90.00
#
_symmetry.space_group_name_H-M   'P 1'
#
loop_
_entity.id
_entity.type
_entity.pdbx_description
1 polymer ?
#
loop_
_entity_poly.entity_id
_entity_poly.type
_entity_poly.pdbx_seq_one_letter_code
_entity_poly.pdbx_strand_id
1 'polypeptide(L)'
;MIRPEPAAPAAPPARRGRRSLVWIGLLAAAVGAYVSYGPFRARVAEAARQAAREQTDLRREAALAAGGYDEDGFTRKVAALPGEWLWAHPEQGQTFEEFLGKPPLVVSPDAPQQAFVIQPLTPLRPHAEAIMEPCREYMARFFTRPCALADSVELPAEAYLPERQQYDAAKLLSWLAARRPADAVSFTALCDQDLIAPGLDHFVFGLGRFSSGLGCYSFWRFWHPGVEPTLYLRRTLHLLNHEVGHAFGLAHCIHYGCSMNGANSLAEADAQPLHFCPRCLRKLQHCFGFEVVARYRALQTFYADQGLEADAAWVAARLAHLAETGRSTPWDE
;
A
#
# COMPACT_ATOMS: atom_id res chain seq x y z
N MET A 1 -56.55 60.59 4.52
CA MET A 1 -55.39 61.46 4.82
C MET A 1 -54.20 60.90 4.08
N ILE A 2 -53.88 61.54 2.95
CA ILE A 2 -52.73 61.27 2.10
C ILE A 2 -51.57 62.08 2.67
N ARG A 3 -50.41 61.45 2.91
CA ARG A 3 -49.11 62.13 2.93
C ARG A 3 -48.04 61.24 2.29
N PRO A 4 -47.08 61.83 1.56
CA PRO A 4 -46.35 61.20 0.47
C PRO A 4 -44.97 60.69 0.91
N GLU A 5 -44.42 59.78 0.09
CA GLU A 5 -43.04 59.29 0.15
C GLU A 5 -42.01 60.44 0.11
N PRO A 6 -40.87 60.31 0.82
CA PRO A 6 -39.76 61.22 0.70
C PRO A 6 -38.97 61.00 -0.60
N ALA A 7 -38.65 62.12 -1.27
CA ALA A 7 -37.91 62.20 -2.51
C ALA A 7 -36.48 61.63 -2.40
N ALA A 8 -36.05 60.95 -3.47
CA ALA A 8 -34.69 60.43 -3.63
C ALA A 8 -33.65 61.57 -3.69
N PRO A 9 -32.46 61.42 -3.08
CA PRO A 9 -31.39 62.42 -3.15
C PRO A 9 -30.74 62.46 -4.53
N ALA A 10 -30.41 63.68 -4.95
CA ALA A 10 -29.81 64.02 -6.24
C ALA A 10 -28.42 63.37 -6.46
N ALA A 11 -28.17 62.96 -7.70
CA ALA A 11 -26.89 62.42 -8.14
C ALA A 11 -25.77 63.49 -8.10
N PRO A 12 -24.56 63.14 -7.62
CA PRO A 12 -23.42 64.06 -7.62
C PRO A 12 -22.84 64.26 -9.04
N PRO A 13 -22.19 65.41 -9.30
CA PRO A 13 -21.72 65.77 -10.63
C PRO A 13 -20.59 64.87 -11.13
N ALA A 14 -20.64 64.53 -12.42
CA ALA A 14 -19.64 63.75 -13.12
C ALA A 14 -18.26 64.44 -13.09
N ARG A 15 -17.36 63.98 -12.22
CA ARG A 15 -15.94 64.31 -12.29
C ARG A 15 -15.32 63.59 -13.50
N ARG A 16 -14.99 64.35 -14.55
CA ARG A 16 -13.98 63.95 -15.55
C ARG A 16 -12.61 63.88 -14.87
N GLY A 17 -12.34 62.76 -14.21
CA GLY A 17 -11.01 62.39 -13.76
C GLY A 17 -10.34 61.57 -14.85
N ARG A 18 -9.19 62.04 -15.35
CA ARG A 18 -8.23 61.22 -16.10
C ARG A 18 -7.93 59.97 -15.25
N ARG A 19 -8.60 58.85 -15.53
CA ARG A 19 -8.27 57.56 -14.93
C ARG A 19 -7.09 56.98 -15.68
N SER A 20 -5.98 57.03 -14.97
CA SER A 20 -4.67 56.50 -15.29
C SER A 20 -4.74 55.12 -15.94
N LEU A 21 -4.12 55.00 -17.12
CA LEU A 21 -3.75 53.77 -17.83
C LEU A 21 -2.89 52.79 -16.98
N VAL A 22 -2.57 53.14 -15.74
CA VAL A 22 -1.69 52.40 -14.83
C VAL A 22 -2.36 51.18 -14.19
N TRP A 23 -3.69 51.18 -13.99
CA TRP A 23 -4.38 50.05 -13.34
C TRP A 23 -4.63 48.85 -14.29
N ILE A 24 -4.74 49.08 -15.60
CA ILE A 24 -4.84 47.99 -16.59
C ILE A 24 -3.49 47.27 -16.72
N GLY A 25 -2.36 48.01 -16.60
CA GLY A 25 -1.02 47.45 -16.65
C GLY A 25 -0.69 46.51 -15.49
N LEU A 26 -1.14 46.80 -14.26
CA LEU A 26 -0.90 45.94 -13.09
C LEU A 26 -1.71 44.64 -13.11
N LEU A 27 -2.96 44.68 -13.57
CA LEU A 27 -3.77 43.46 -13.75
C LEU A 27 -3.25 42.61 -14.92
N ALA A 28 -2.85 43.23 -16.03
CA ALA A 28 -2.22 42.55 -17.17
C ALA A 28 -0.84 41.98 -16.82
N ALA A 29 -0.06 42.65 -15.95
CA ALA A 29 1.22 42.13 -15.44
C ALA A 29 1.03 40.99 -14.43
N ALA A 30 0.01 41.03 -13.58
CA ALA A 30 -0.31 39.93 -12.67
C ALA A 30 -0.86 38.70 -13.41
N VAL A 31 -1.74 38.90 -14.40
CA VAL A 31 -2.22 37.84 -15.30
C VAL A 31 -1.09 37.35 -16.20
N GLY A 32 -0.26 38.24 -16.75
CA GLY A 32 0.91 37.89 -17.57
C GLY A 32 1.99 37.15 -16.78
N ALA A 33 2.23 37.52 -15.52
CA ALA A 33 3.09 36.78 -14.60
C ALA A 33 2.46 35.44 -14.23
N TYR A 34 1.17 35.35 -13.94
CA TYR A 34 0.50 34.07 -13.66
C TYR A 34 0.52 33.13 -14.89
N VAL A 35 0.26 33.67 -16.08
CA VAL A 35 0.28 32.94 -17.37
C VAL A 35 1.70 32.57 -17.81
N SER A 36 2.73 33.35 -17.45
CA SER A 36 4.13 33.03 -17.78
C SER A 36 4.81 32.14 -16.72
N TYR A 37 4.45 32.28 -15.45
CA TYR A 37 5.01 31.50 -14.34
C TYR A 37 4.32 30.15 -14.14
N GLY A 38 3.04 29.99 -14.50
CA GLY A 38 2.32 28.71 -14.41
C GLY A 38 2.97 27.60 -15.26
N PRO A 39 3.16 27.81 -16.57
CA PRO A 39 3.85 26.86 -17.45
C PRO A 39 5.30 26.62 -17.05
N PHE A 40 6.00 27.65 -16.57
CA PHE A 40 7.36 27.51 -16.06
C PHE A 40 7.42 26.63 -14.80
N ARG A 41 6.55 26.87 -13.80
CA ARG A 41 6.45 26.05 -12.59
C ARG A 41 6.07 24.60 -12.91
N ALA A 42 5.14 24.38 -13.84
CA ALA A 42 4.77 23.04 -14.29
C ALA A 42 5.95 22.30 -14.94
N ARG A 43 6.74 22.98 -15.79
CA ARG A 43 7.96 22.43 -16.40
C ARG A 43 9.03 22.10 -15.37
N VAL A 44 9.26 22.99 -14.39
CA VAL A 44 10.22 22.73 -13.29
C VAL A 44 9.77 21.53 -12.45
N ALA A 45 8.47 21.44 -12.11
CA ALA A 45 7.92 20.32 -11.38
C ALA A 45 8.03 19.00 -12.16
N GLU A 46 7.81 19.02 -13.47
CA GLU A 46 7.99 17.83 -14.31
C GLU A 46 9.45 17.42 -14.44
N ALA A 47 10.37 18.37 -14.65
CA ALA A 47 11.80 18.09 -14.67
C ALA A 47 12.29 17.49 -13.34
N ALA A 48 11.79 17.99 -12.21
CA ALA A 48 12.09 17.44 -10.89
C ALA A 48 11.56 16.01 -10.73
N ARG A 49 10.33 15.72 -11.21
CA ARG A 49 9.78 14.35 -11.22
C ARG A 49 10.59 13.42 -12.10
N GLN A 50 10.99 13.87 -13.29
CA GLN A 50 11.85 13.09 -14.18
C GLN A 50 13.19 12.75 -13.52
N ALA A 51 13.87 13.75 -12.95
CA ALA A 51 15.14 13.52 -12.25
C ALA A 51 14.99 12.53 -11.07
N ALA A 52 13.88 12.59 -10.35
CA ALA A 52 13.60 11.65 -9.26
C ALA A 52 13.36 10.20 -9.76
N ARG A 53 12.73 10.02 -10.94
CA ARG A 53 12.60 8.70 -11.59
C ARG A 53 13.96 8.16 -12.01
N GLU A 54 14.77 8.98 -12.66
CA GLU A 54 16.13 8.61 -13.07
C GLU A 54 16.97 8.19 -11.84
N GLN A 55 16.83 8.91 -10.71
CA GLN A 55 17.50 8.53 -9.46
C GLN A 55 16.98 7.19 -8.89
N THR A 56 15.68 6.92 -9.00
CA THR A 56 15.08 5.62 -8.62
C THR A 56 15.68 4.49 -9.44
N ASP A 57 15.78 4.68 -10.76
CA ASP A 57 16.34 3.71 -11.70
C ASP A 57 17.83 3.44 -11.44
N LEU A 58 18.63 4.50 -11.25
CA LEU A 58 20.05 4.38 -10.93
C LEU A 58 20.29 3.63 -9.61
N ARG A 59 19.48 3.91 -8.58
CA ARG A 59 19.56 3.18 -7.29
C ARG A 59 19.19 1.70 -7.45
N ARG A 60 18.13 1.41 -8.20
CA ARG A 60 17.74 0.03 -8.53
C ARG A 60 18.89 -0.71 -9.21
N GLU A 61 19.45 -0.13 -10.26
CA GLU A 61 20.52 -0.74 -11.05
C GLU A 61 21.79 -0.96 -10.22
N ALA A 62 22.20 0.02 -9.43
CA ALA A 62 23.33 -0.11 -8.52
C ALA A 62 23.12 -1.25 -7.51
N ALA A 63 21.92 -1.35 -6.92
CA ALA A 63 21.59 -2.42 -5.98
C ALA A 63 21.61 -3.81 -6.65
N LEU A 64 21.06 -3.94 -7.86
CA LEU A 64 21.06 -5.19 -8.63
C LEU A 64 22.48 -5.59 -9.07
N ALA A 65 23.30 -4.62 -9.49
CA ALA A 65 24.68 -4.85 -9.91
C ALA A 65 25.59 -5.33 -8.76
N ALA A 66 25.28 -4.96 -7.52
CA ALA A 66 26.02 -5.43 -6.34
C ALA A 66 25.95 -6.96 -6.12
N GLY A 67 24.99 -7.66 -6.75
CA GLY A 67 24.85 -9.12 -6.65
C GLY A 67 24.47 -9.60 -5.25
N GLY A 68 24.89 -10.82 -4.90
CA GLY A 68 24.67 -11.46 -3.59
C GLY A 68 23.30 -12.14 -3.41
N TYR A 69 22.53 -12.26 -4.50
CA TYR A 69 21.26 -12.96 -4.53
C TYR A 69 21.23 -13.92 -5.71
N ASP A 70 20.59 -15.06 -5.51
CA ASP A 70 20.19 -15.95 -6.59
C ASP A 70 18.86 -15.47 -7.14
N GLU A 71 18.92 -15.11 -8.41
CA GLU A 71 17.82 -14.49 -9.10
C GLU A 71 17.02 -15.47 -9.95
N ASP A 72 17.37 -16.76 -9.94
CA ASP A 72 16.65 -17.75 -10.72
C ASP A 72 15.17 -17.83 -10.28
N GLY A 73 14.27 -17.76 -11.25
CA GLY A 73 12.82 -17.70 -11.02
C GLY A 73 12.29 -16.34 -10.53
N PHE A 74 13.13 -15.31 -10.35
CA PHE A 74 12.72 -13.96 -9.97
C PHE A 74 12.84 -12.97 -11.14
N THR A 75 11.81 -12.15 -11.35
CA THR A 75 11.80 -11.13 -12.41
C THR A 75 12.38 -9.82 -11.88
N ARG A 76 13.43 -9.28 -12.52
CA ARG A 76 13.92 -7.92 -12.22
C ARG A 76 12.86 -6.88 -12.60
N LYS A 77 12.69 -5.85 -11.76
CA LYS A 77 11.84 -4.72 -12.10
C LYS A 77 12.57 -3.84 -13.12
N VAL A 78 11.84 -3.37 -14.13
CA VAL A 78 12.35 -2.47 -15.16
C VAL A 78 11.92 -1.02 -14.86
N ALA A 79 12.40 -0.07 -15.65
CA ALA A 79 11.96 1.31 -15.58
C ALA A 79 10.44 1.39 -15.75
N ALA A 80 9.80 2.19 -14.91
CA ALA A 80 8.34 2.26 -14.84
C ALA A 80 7.76 3.01 -16.04
N LEU A 81 6.59 2.57 -16.49
CA LEU A 81 5.82 3.18 -17.57
C LEU A 81 4.85 4.25 -17.05
N PRO A 82 4.43 5.20 -17.90
CA PRO A 82 3.37 6.15 -17.55
C PRO A 82 2.11 5.45 -17.03
N GLY A 83 1.69 5.83 -15.82
CA GLY A 83 0.52 5.25 -15.14
C GLY A 83 0.89 4.27 -14.02
N GLU A 84 2.10 3.70 -14.03
CA GLU A 84 2.59 2.81 -12.98
C GLU A 84 3.00 3.56 -11.71
N TRP A 85 3.06 2.85 -10.59
CA TRP A 85 3.36 3.43 -9.28
C TRP A 85 4.68 4.19 -9.28
N LEU A 86 5.78 3.55 -9.64
CA LEU A 86 7.12 4.17 -9.60
C LEU A 86 7.28 5.32 -10.60
N TRP A 87 6.43 5.39 -11.63
CA TRP A 87 6.36 6.56 -12.49
C TRP A 87 5.71 7.74 -11.74
N ALA A 88 4.57 7.55 -11.09
CA ALA A 88 3.93 8.64 -10.34
C ALA A 88 4.66 8.98 -9.03
N HIS A 89 5.26 7.98 -8.40
CA HIS A 89 5.84 8.01 -7.06
C HIS A 89 7.27 7.45 -7.09
N PRO A 90 8.27 8.27 -7.49
CA PRO A 90 9.67 7.86 -7.44
C PRO A 90 10.10 7.53 -6.01
N GLU A 91 10.83 6.44 -5.83
CA GLU A 91 11.15 5.88 -4.52
C GLU A 91 12.62 5.50 -4.42
N GLN A 92 13.20 5.63 -3.24
CA GLN A 92 14.61 5.28 -3.03
C GLN A 92 14.86 3.77 -2.97
N GLY A 93 13.81 2.97 -2.78
CA GLY A 93 13.91 1.57 -2.41
C GLY A 93 14.56 1.40 -1.03
N GLN A 94 14.95 0.17 -0.74
CA GLN A 94 15.61 -0.18 0.52
C GLN A 94 16.44 -1.45 0.29
N THR A 95 17.76 -1.40 0.47
CA THR A 95 18.61 -2.62 0.49
C THR A 95 18.43 -3.40 1.80
N PHE A 96 19.11 -4.54 1.95
CA PHE A 96 19.08 -5.27 3.23
C PHE A 96 19.86 -4.52 4.32
N GLU A 97 20.99 -3.90 3.96
CA GLU A 97 21.86 -3.13 4.84
C GLU A 97 21.14 -1.84 5.32
N GLU A 98 20.45 -1.14 4.41
CA GLU A 98 19.63 0.03 4.75
C GLU A 98 18.45 -0.34 5.65
N PHE A 99 17.89 -1.54 5.47
CA PHE A 99 16.87 -2.09 6.35
C PHE A 99 17.42 -2.32 7.77
N LEU A 100 18.62 -2.90 7.92
CA LEU A 100 19.24 -3.09 9.24
C LEU A 100 19.60 -1.77 9.94
N GLY A 101 19.89 -0.70 9.17
CA GLY A 101 20.19 0.62 9.72
C GLY A 101 19.01 1.30 10.46
N LYS A 102 17.79 0.79 10.32
CA LYS A 102 16.60 1.19 11.09
C LYS A 102 16.01 -0.06 11.73
N PRO A 103 16.35 -0.37 13.00
CA PRO A 103 16.09 -1.69 13.57
C PRO A 103 14.59 -2.05 13.45
N PRO A 104 14.26 -3.12 12.70
CA PRO A 104 12.88 -3.53 12.49
C PRO A 104 12.32 -4.16 13.77
N LEU A 105 11.00 -4.37 13.78
CA LEU A 105 10.38 -5.24 14.78
C LEU A 105 10.87 -6.68 14.53
N VAL A 106 11.73 -7.19 15.41
CA VAL A 106 12.20 -8.58 15.37
C VAL A 106 11.37 -9.41 16.33
N VAL A 107 10.81 -10.51 15.83
CA VAL A 107 9.99 -11.43 16.61
C VAL A 107 10.86 -12.57 17.12
N SER A 108 11.10 -12.59 18.44
CA SER A 108 11.84 -13.67 19.09
C SER A 108 11.28 -15.04 18.67
N PRO A 109 12.14 -16.04 18.39
CA PRO A 109 11.71 -17.43 18.23
C PRO A 109 10.91 -17.94 19.44
N ASP A 110 11.21 -17.41 20.63
CA ASP A 110 10.58 -17.76 21.90
C ASP A 110 9.39 -16.85 22.28
N ALA A 111 8.96 -15.95 21.39
CA ALA A 111 7.82 -15.07 21.67
C ALA A 111 6.51 -15.88 21.85
N PRO A 112 5.65 -15.52 22.82
CA PRO A 112 4.41 -16.27 23.10
C PRO A 112 3.45 -16.34 21.88
N GLN A 113 2.56 -17.34 21.94
CA GLN A 113 1.88 -18.03 20.83
C GLN A 113 0.87 -17.24 19.96
N GLN A 114 0.76 -15.90 20.05
CA GLN A 114 -0.15 -15.12 19.17
C GLN A 114 0.57 -13.98 18.46
N ALA A 115 1.41 -14.32 17.49
CA ALA A 115 2.14 -13.31 16.72
C ALA A 115 1.22 -12.48 15.80
N PHE A 116 0.17 -13.09 15.25
CA PHE A 116 -0.76 -12.41 14.34
C PHE A 116 -2.20 -12.62 14.78
N VAL A 117 -2.99 -11.55 14.78
CA VAL A 117 -4.42 -11.61 15.04
C VAL A 117 -5.16 -10.90 13.92
N ILE A 118 -6.04 -11.63 13.24
CA ILE A 118 -7.00 -11.07 12.27
C ILE A 118 -8.29 -10.74 13.02
N GLN A 119 -8.77 -9.50 12.89
CA GLN A 119 -10.04 -9.02 13.40
C GLN A 119 -11.03 -8.83 12.24
N PRO A 120 -11.98 -9.74 12.02
CA PRO A 120 -13.06 -9.52 11.07
C PRO A 120 -13.98 -8.40 11.55
N LEU A 121 -14.34 -7.50 10.63
CA LEU A 121 -15.21 -6.37 10.89
C LEU A 121 -16.50 -6.49 10.08
N THR A 122 -17.64 -6.53 10.76
CA THR A 122 -18.97 -6.71 10.14
C THR A 122 -19.62 -5.38 9.74
N PRO A 123 -20.54 -5.39 8.77
CA PRO A 123 -21.06 -6.56 8.02
C PRO A 123 -20.06 -7.09 6.97
N LEU A 124 -20.10 -8.41 6.76
CA LEU A 124 -19.33 -9.11 5.72
C LEU A 124 -20.30 -9.73 4.71
N ARG A 125 -20.04 -9.59 3.41
CA ARG A 125 -20.77 -10.36 2.37
C ARG A 125 -20.27 -11.81 2.37
N PRO A 126 -21.04 -12.78 1.82
CA PRO A 126 -20.64 -14.20 1.87
C PRO A 126 -19.25 -14.50 1.30
N HIS A 127 -18.81 -13.79 0.26
CA HIS A 127 -17.47 -13.98 -0.30
C HIS A 127 -16.37 -13.48 0.65
N ALA A 128 -16.63 -12.42 1.40
CA ALA A 128 -15.72 -11.88 2.40
C ALA A 128 -15.59 -12.82 3.60
N GLU A 129 -16.70 -13.37 4.08
CA GLU A 129 -16.70 -14.39 5.14
C GLU A 129 -15.90 -15.63 4.73
N ALA A 130 -16.08 -16.08 3.48
CA ALA A 130 -15.44 -17.29 2.97
C ALA A 130 -13.90 -17.24 2.95
N ILE A 131 -13.30 -16.05 2.88
CA ILE A 131 -11.84 -15.89 2.81
C ILE A 131 -11.16 -15.68 4.17
N MET A 132 -11.92 -15.54 5.27
CA MET A 132 -11.34 -15.25 6.59
C MET A 132 -10.41 -16.36 7.08
N GLU A 133 -10.87 -17.61 7.01
CA GLU A 133 -10.07 -18.77 7.40
C GLU A 133 -8.86 -19.00 6.45
N PRO A 134 -9.02 -18.93 5.11
CA PRO A 134 -7.88 -18.91 4.20
C PRO A 134 -6.85 -17.81 4.50
N CYS A 135 -7.29 -16.59 4.86
CA CYS A 135 -6.37 -15.51 5.25
C CYS A 135 -5.60 -15.84 6.52
N ARG A 136 -6.27 -16.38 7.54
CA ARG A 136 -5.65 -16.80 8.81
C ARG A 136 -4.57 -17.87 8.56
N GLU A 137 -4.92 -18.91 7.81
CA GLU A 137 -4.00 -19.99 7.47
C GLU A 137 -2.81 -19.49 6.66
N TYR A 138 -3.08 -18.65 5.66
CA TYR A 138 -2.05 -18.06 4.82
C TYR A 138 -1.06 -17.23 5.64
N MET A 139 -1.56 -16.31 6.48
CA MET A 139 -0.70 -15.49 7.34
C MET A 139 0.17 -16.37 8.26
N ALA A 140 -0.39 -17.45 8.80
CA ALA A 140 0.38 -18.36 9.63
C ALA A 140 1.55 -19.02 8.88
N ARG A 141 1.30 -19.46 7.64
CA ARG A 141 2.31 -20.12 6.78
C ARG A 141 3.30 -19.12 6.20
N PHE A 142 2.85 -17.94 5.77
CA PHE A 142 3.67 -16.91 5.13
C PHE A 142 4.62 -16.23 6.12
N PHE A 143 4.17 -15.96 7.35
CA PHE A 143 5.01 -15.36 8.39
C PHE A 143 5.60 -16.40 9.33
N THR A 144 5.28 -17.70 9.15
CA THR A 144 5.80 -18.84 9.93
C THR A 144 5.63 -18.65 11.44
N ARG A 145 4.46 -18.12 11.79
CA ARG A 145 4.10 -17.72 13.15
C ARG A 145 2.60 -17.93 13.34
N PRO A 146 2.14 -18.28 14.54
CA PRO A 146 0.71 -18.49 14.76
C PRO A 146 -0.13 -17.26 14.39
N CYS A 147 -1.23 -17.52 13.68
CA CYS A 147 -2.23 -16.51 13.36
C CYS A 147 -3.59 -16.95 13.91
N ALA A 148 -4.18 -16.11 14.75
CA ALA A 148 -5.51 -16.29 15.30
C ALA A 148 -6.53 -15.48 14.49
N LEU A 149 -7.74 -16.02 14.37
CA LEU A 149 -8.91 -15.29 13.89
C LEU A 149 -9.76 -14.94 15.11
N ALA A 150 -9.91 -13.64 15.39
CA ALA A 150 -10.75 -13.16 16.49
C ALA A 150 -12.24 -13.25 16.14
N ASP A 151 -13.09 -13.20 17.16
CA ASP A 151 -14.53 -13.08 16.98
C ASP A 151 -14.86 -11.81 16.19
N SER A 152 -15.78 -11.92 15.22
CA SER A 152 -16.22 -10.79 14.42
C SER A 152 -16.82 -9.68 15.29
N VAL A 153 -16.48 -8.43 14.97
CA VAL A 153 -16.99 -7.24 15.66
C VAL A 153 -17.57 -6.24 14.68
N GLU A 154 -18.58 -5.51 15.09
CA GLU A 154 -19.19 -4.48 14.25
C GLU A 154 -18.22 -3.31 14.00
N LEU A 155 -18.27 -2.78 12.77
CA LEU A 155 -17.57 -1.55 12.45
C LEU A 155 -18.01 -0.40 13.36
N PRO A 156 -17.07 0.42 13.86
CA PRO A 156 -17.39 1.57 14.69
C PRO A 156 -18.23 2.60 13.92
N ALA A 157 -19.41 2.91 14.43
CA ALA A 157 -20.32 3.90 13.84
C ALA A 157 -19.66 5.30 13.75
N GLU A 158 -18.77 5.64 14.68
CA GLU A 158 -18.03 6.90 14.69
C GLU A 158 -17.03 7.05 13.53
N ALA A 159 -16.64 5.94 12.89
CA ALA A 159 -15.78 5.92 11.73
C ALA A 159 -16.57 6.06 10.41
N TYR A 160 -17.89 5.85 10.42
CA TYR A 160 -18.70 5.96 9.20
C TYR A 160 -18.86 7.43 8.77
N LEU A 161 -18.74 7.69 7.47
CA LEU A 161 -18.92 8.99 6.84
C LEU A 161 -20.13 8.94 5.91
N PRO A 162 -21.34 9.37 6.36
CA PRO A 162 -22.58 9.23 5.60
C PRO A 162 -22.54 9.89 4.21
N GLU A 163 -21.93 11.07 4.12
CA GLU A 163 -21.82 11.86 2.87
C GLU A 163 -21.02 11.15 1.77
N ARG A 164 -20.15 10.20 2.17
CA ARG A 164 -19.29 9.44 1.25
C ARG A 164 -19.69 7.97 1.12
N GLN A 165 -20.51 7.46 2.05
CA GLN A 165 -20.79 6.03 2.19
C GLN A 165 -19.50 5.19 2.34
N GLN A 166 -18.53 5.74 3.08
CA GLN A 166 -17.22 5.14 3.34
C GLN A 166 -16.88 5.22 4.83
N TYR A 167 -15.93 4.41 5.28
CA TYR A 167 -15.37 4.49 6.62
C TYR A 167 -14.01 5.20 6.62
N ASP A 168 -13.80 6.05 7.61
CA ASP A 168 -12.52 6.71 7.87
C ASP A 168 -11.51 5.70 8.43
N ALA A 169 -10.51 5.36 7.62
CA ALA A 169 -9.48 4.40 7.98
C ALA A 169 -8.64 4.85 9.17
N ALA A 170 -8.41 6.17 9.36
CA ALA A 170 -7.63 6.68 10.47
C ALA A 170 -8.39 6.58 11.81
N LYS A 171 -9.70 6.84 11.80
CA LYS A 171 -10.57 6.59 12.95
C LYS A 171 -10.64 5.10 13.28
N LEU A 172 -10.83 4.25 12.27
CA LEU A 172 -10.84 2.80 12.44
C LEU A 172 -9.53 2.28 13.04
N LEU A 173 -8.40 2.78 12.56
CA LEU A 173 -7.08 2.40 13.07
C LEU A 173 -6.87 2.83 14.53
N SER A 174 -7.38 4.01 14.90
CA SER A 174 -7.34 4.49 16.28
C SER A 174 -8.25 3.64 17.19
N TRP A 175 -9.41 3.24 16.69
CA TRP A 175 -10.34 2.34 17.37
C TRP A 175 -9.73 0.94 17.59
N LEU A 176 -8.98 0.42 16.62
CA LEU A 176 -8.26 -0.85 16.71
C LEU A 176 -7.09 -0.78 17.70
N ALA A 177 -6.33 0.32 17.71
CA ALA A 177 -5.20 0.50 18.61
C ALA A 177 -5.61 0.33 20.08
N ALA A 178 -6.80 0.82 20.44
CA ALA A 178 -7.35 0.71 21.80
C ALA A 178 -7.80 -0.71 22.18
N ARG A 179 -7.93 -1.62 21.20
CA ARG A 179 -8.44 -2.99 21.37
C ARG A 179 -7.41 -4.06 21.05
N ARG A 180 -6.16 -3.66 20.77
CA ARG A 180 -5.09 -4.57 20.41
C ARG A 180 -4.86 -5.56 21.56
N PRO A 181 -4.88 -6.89 21.30
CA PRO A 181 -4.47 -7.88 22.28
C PRO A 181 -3.03 -7.62 22.74
N ALA A 182 -2.78 -7.75 24.04
CA ALA A 182 -1.50 -7.35 24.65
C ALA A 182 -0.30 -8.15 24.10
N ASP A 183 -0.53 -9.37 23.64
CA ASP A 183 0.45 -10.30 23.09
C ASP A 183 0.53 -10.28 21.55
N ALA A 184 -0.37 -9.56 20.86
CA ALA A 184 -0.38 -9.50 19.40
C ALA A 184 0.81 -8.69 18.85
N VAL A 185 1.74 -9.36 18.16
CA VAL A 185 2.82 -8.68 17.42
C VAL A 185 2.23 -7.89 16.25
N SER A 186 1.24 -8.45 15.57
CA SER A 186 0.42 -7.75 14.58
C SER A 186 -1.06 -7.95 14.84
N PHE A 187 -1.82 -6.85 14.75
CA PHE A 187 -3.26 -6.82 14.85
C PHE A 187 -3.83 -6.17 13.58
N THR A 188 -4.44 -7.00 12.76
CA THR A 188 -4.90 -6.65 11.42
C THR A 188 -6.41 -6.78 11.36
N ALA A 189 -7.11 -5.68 11.12
CA ALA A 189 -8.54 -5.76 10.88
C ALA A 189 -8.86 -5.86 9.39
N LEU A 190 -9.83 -6.70 9.08
CA LEU A 190 -10.31 -6.92 7.73
C LEU A 190 -11.80 -6.56 7.65
N CYS A 191 -12.17 -5.67 6.73
CA CYS A 191 -13.56 -5.27 6.53
C CYS A 191 -14.02 -5.41 5.09
N ASP A 192 -15.33 -5.57 4.95
CA ASP A 192 -16.02 -5.57 3.66
C ASP A 192 -16.72 -4.24 3.38
N GLN A 193 -16.08 -3.13 3.71
CA GLN A 193 -16.65 -1.79 3.54
C GLN A 193 -15.61 -0.85 2.94
N ASP A 194 -16.05 0.10 2.14
CA ASP A 194 -15.13 1.00 1.45
C ASP A 194 -14.44 1.96 2.43
N LEU A 195 -13.13 2.16 2.26
CA LEU A 195 -12.33 2.99 3.16
C LEU A 195 -11.84 4.26 2.47
N ILE A 196 -11.69 5.32 3.27
CA ILE A 196 -11.05 6.57 2.87
C ILE A 196 -10.06 7.01 3.95
N ALA A 197 -8.94 7.62 3.55
CA ALA A 197 -8.00 8.24 4.47
C ALA A 197 -8.18 9.77 4.49
N PRO A 198 -7.94 10.43 5.64
CA PRO A 198 -8.04 11.88 5.74
C PRO A 198 -7.19 12.62 4.70
N GLY A 199 -7.77 13.63 4.05
CA GLY A 199 -7.07 14.46 3.06
C GLY A 199 -6.97 13.87 1.65
N LEU A 200 -7.53 12.68 1.42
CA LEU A 200 -7.67 12.12 0.09
C LEU A 200 -9.09 12.33 -0.43
N ASP A 201 -9.19 12.59 -1.74
CA ASP A 201 -10.49 12.66 -2.44
C ASP A 201 -10.91 11.31 -3.02
N HIS A 202 -10.12 10.26 -2.80
CA HIS A 202 -10.32 8.90 -3.31
C HIS A 202 -10.20 7.86 -2.18
N PHE A 203 -10.57 6.61 -2.49
CA PHE A 203 -10.54 5.48 -1.56
C PHE A 203 -9.13 4.99 -1.25
N VAL A 204 -9.01 4.18 -0.19
CA VAL A 204 -7.80 3.41 0.12
C VAL A 204 -8.14 1.94 0.30
N PHE A 205 -7.21 1.04 0.00
CA PHE A 205 -7.35 -0.38 0.35
C PHE A 205 -7.10 -0.63 1.84
N GLY A 206 -6.51 0.32 2.54
CA GLY A 206 -6.37 0.27 3.98
C GLY A 206 -5.40 1.31 4.51
N LEU A 207 -5.15 1.22 5.80
CA LEU A 207 -4.20 2.08 6.49
C LEU A 207 -3.47 1.26 7.57
N GLY A 208 -2.16 1.16 7.42
CA GLY A 208 -1.25 0.60 8.42
C GLY A 208 -0.49 1.68 9.18
N ARG A 209 -0.10 1.38 10.42
CA ARG A 209 0.96 2.12 11.12
C ARG A 209 2.28 1.39 10.93
N PHE A 210 3.18 1.99 10.15
CA PHE A 210 4.52 1.48 9.89
C PHE A 210 5.24 1.10 11.19
N SER A 211 5.91 -0.06 11.20
CA SER A 211 6.66 -0.57 12.35
C SER A 211 5.87 -0.75 13.66
N SER A 212 4.53 -0.84 13.61
CA SER A 212 3.71 -1.04 14.82
C SER A 212 2.96 -2.37 14.88
N GLY A 213 2.88 -3.10 13.76
CA GLY A 213 2.02 -4.30 13.67
C GLY A 213 0.53 -4.02 13.50
N LEU A 214 0.08 -2.77 13.49
CA LEU A 214 -1.35 -2.42 13.46
C LEU A 214 -1.81 -1.96 12.07
N GLY A 215 -2.92 -2.51 11.57
CA GLY A 215 -3.52 -2.06 10.31
C GLY A 215 -4.99 -2.42 10.15
N CYS A 216 -5.69 -1.66 9.31
CA CYS A 216 -7.04 -1.96 8.86
C CYS A 216 -7.09 -1.98 7.33
N TYR A 217 -7.66 -3.04 6.77
CA TYR A 217 -7.69 -3.25 5.32
C TYR A 217 -9.09 -3.62 4.86
N SER A 218 -9.42 -3.17 3.66
CA SER A 218 -10.67 -3.42 3.00
C SER A 218 -10.44 -4.12 1.68
N PHE A 219 -11.22 -5.18 1.49
CA PHE A 219 -11.31 -5.90 0.23
C PHE A 219 -12.59 -5.53 -0.53
N TRP A 220 -13.32 -4.49 -0.11
CA TRP A 220 -14.57 -4.05 -0.74
C TRP A 220 -14.45 -3.90 -2.26
N ARG A 221 -13.33 -3.33 -2.71
CA ARG A 221 -13.04 -3.04 -4.12
C ARG A 221 -12.33 -4.17 -4.88
N PHE A 222 -12.04 -5.29 -4.23
CA PHE A 222 -11.50 -6.47 -4.90
C PHE A 222 -12.58 -7.33 -5.54
N TRP A 223 -13.84 -7.12 -5.16
CA TRP A 223 -14.97 -7.91 -5.64
C TRP A 223 -15.95 -7.07 -6.46
N HIS A 224 -16.43 -7.67 -7.55
CA HIS A 224 -17.61 -7.27 -8.31
C HIS A 224 -18.18 -8.52 -8.99
N PRO A 225 -19.43 -8.50 -9.48
CA PRO A 225 -19.98 -9.62 -10.23
C PRO A 225 -19.06 -10.02 -11.39
N GLY A 226 -18.65 -11.30 -11.42
CA GLY A 226 -17.71 -11.83 -12.41
C GLY A 226 -16.26 -11.96 -11.95
N VAL A 227 -15.90 -11.49 -10.74
CA VAL A 227 -14.59 -11.82 -10.15
C VAL A 227 -14.61 -13.24 -9.62
N GLU A 228 -13.69 -14.06 -10.12
CA GLU A 228 -13.49 -15.43 -9.64
C GLU A 228 -13.06 -15.45 -8.15
N PRO A 229 -13.57 -16.38 -7.34
CA PRO A 229 -13.22 -16.48 -5.92
C PRO A 229 -11.72 -16.57 -5.66
N THR A 230 -10.98 -17.28 -6.51
CA THR A 230 -9.52 -17.44 -6.42
C THR A 230 -8.79 -16.12 -6.66
N LEU A 231 -9.23 -15.30 -7.62
CA LEU A 231 -8.68 -13.97 -7.86
C LEU A 231 -8.98 -13.02 -6.69
N TYR A 232 -10.19 -13.08 -6.15
CA TYR A 232 -10.57 -12.29 -4.98
C TYR A 232 -9.71 -12.65 -3.76
N LEU A 233 -9.53 -13.95 -3.47
CA LEU A 233 -8.63 -14.41 -2.42
C LEU A 233 -7.20 -13.93 -2.68
N ARG A 234 -6.67 -14.15 -3.88
CA ARG A 234 -5.30 -13.75 -4.26
C ARG A 234 -5.04 -12.25 -4.03
N ARG A 235 -5.97 -11.38 -4.40
CA ARG A 235 -5.89 -9.93 -4.14
C ARG A 235 -5.80 -9.63 -2.64
N THR A 236 -6.62 -10.31 -1.83
CA THR A 236 -6.59 -10.13 -0.38
C THR A 236 -5.28 -10.62 0.23
N LEU A 237 -4.75 -11.78 -0.20
CA LEU A 237 -3.47 -12.30 0.27
C LEU A 237 -2.31 -11.37 -0.12
N HIS A 238 -2.35 -10.79 -1.33
CA HIS A 238 -1.37 -9.81 -1.79
C HIS A 238 -1.36 -8.56 -0.89
N LEU A 239 -2.55 -8.01 -0.60
CA LEU A 239 -2.68 -6.86 0.29
C LEU A 239 -2.14 -7.17 1.69
N LEU A 240 -2.49 -8.34 2.26
CA LEU A 240 -2.00 -8.77 3.57
C LEU A 240 -0.47 -8.83 3.60
N ASN A 241 0.17 -9.46 2.61
CA ASN A 241 1.63 -9.52 2.51
C ASN A 241 2.25 -8.12 2.51
N HIS A 242 1.72 -7.25 1.65
CA HIS A 242 2.25 -5.93 1.41
C HIS A 242 2.22 -5.09 2.69
N GLU A 243 1.06 -5.05 3.31
CA GLU A 243 0.80 -4.17 4.44
C GLU A 243 1.42 -4.68 5.74
N VAL A 244 1.38 -6.00 5.96
CA VAL A 244 2.12 -6.60 7.06
C VAL A 244 3.62 -6.43 6.84
N GLY A 245 4.12 -6.52 5.60
CA GLY A 245 5.51 -6.19 5.29
C GLY A 245 5.93 -4.80 5.78
N HIS A 246 5.12 -3.78 5.50
CA HIS A 246 5.32 -2.42 6.04
C HIS A 246 5.30 -2.38 7.58
N ALA A 247 4.43 -3.18 8.21
CA ALA A 247 4.36 -3.28 9.66
C ALA A 247 5.65 -3.84 10.31
N PHE A 248 6.50 -4.51 9.53
CA PHE A 248 7.81 -5.02 9.92
C PHE A 248 8.99 -4.24 9.31
N GLY A 249 8.73 -3.04 8.76
CA GLY A 249 9.77 -2.11 8.33
C GLY A 249 10.24 -2.28 6.88
N LEU A 250 9.59 -3.15 6.09
CA LEU A 250 9.92 -3.31 4.67
C LEU A 250 9.34 -2.12 3.90
N ALA A 251 10.18 -1.36 3.20
CA ALA A 251 9.71 -0.36 2.25
C ALA A 251 9.25 -1.03 0.94
N HIS A 252 8.62 -0.25 0.06
CA HIS A 252 8.31 -0.71 -1.29
C HIS A 252 9.56 -1.24 -2.00
N CYS A 253 9.41 -2.36 -2.69
CA CYS A 253 10.47 -2.96 -3.46
C CYS A 253 10.51 -2.34 -4.85
N ILE A 254 11.69 -1.84 -5.23
CA ILE A 254 11.94 -1.33 -6.58
C ILE A 254 12.81 -2.28 -7.42
N HIS A 255 13.28 -3.40 -6.84
CA HIS A 255 14.35 -4.22 -7.43
C HIS A 255 13.83 -5.36 -8.32
N TYR A 256 12.76 -6.02 -7.89
CA TYR A 256 12.18 -7.19 -8.56
C TYR A 256 10.66 -7.07 -8.57
N GLY A 257 9.99 -7.90 -9.39
CA GLY A 257 8.60 -8.28 -9.14
C GLY A 257 8.49 -8.86 -7.73
N CYS A 258 7.64 -8.26 -6.91
CA CYS A 258 7.55 -8.57 -5.50
C CYS A 258 6.18 -8.12 -4.97
N SER A 259 5.60 -8.87 -4.03
CA SER A 259 4.38 -8.43 -3.34
C SER A 259 4.53 -7.10 -2.57
N MET A 260 5.77 -6.67 -2.31
CA MET A 260 6.09 -5.34 -1.77
C MET A 260 6.21 -4.23 -2.83
N ASN A 261 5.90 -4.47 -4.11
CA ASN A 261 5.88 -3.38 -5.09
C ASN A 261 4.69 -2.44 -4.77
N GLY A 262 4.88 -1.12 -4.91
CA GLY A 262 3.75 -0.19 -4.92
C GLY A 262 2.89 -0.39 -6.17
N ALA A 263 1.62 0.01 -6.10
CA ALA A 263 0.67 -0.12 -7.21
C ALA A 263 -0.27 1.10 -7.29
N ASN A 264 -0.41 1.66 -8.49
CA ASN A 264 -1.35 2.77 -8.79
C ASN A 264 -2.71 2.28 -9.27
N SER A 265 -2.83 1.00 -9.61
CA SER A 265 -4.06 0.42 -10.14
C SER A 265 -4.20 -1.04 -9.72
N LEU A 266 -5.44 -1.55 -9.74
CA LEU A 266 -5.70 -2.95 -9.49
C LEU A 266 -5.04 -3.85 -10.54
N ALA A 267 -4.95 -3.39 -11.80
CA ALA A 267 -4.25 -4.12 -12.86
C ALA A 267 -2.74 -4.23 -12.58
N GLU A 268 -2.11 -3.16 -12.10
CA GLU A 268 -0.70 -3.19 -11.70
C GLU A 268 -0.49 -4.10 -10.48
N ALA A 269 -1.39 -4.07 -9.50
CA ALA A 269 -1.35 -4.97 -8.33
C ALA A 269 -1.57 -6.44 -8.71
N ASP A 270 -2.52 -6.74 -9.60
CA ASP A 270 -2.82 -8.11 -10.05
C ASP A 270 -1.64 -8.74 -10.79
N ALA A 271 -0.87 -7.93 -11.53
CA ALA A 271 0.34 -8.36 -12.24
C ALA A 271 1.53 -8.65 -11.30
N GLN A 272 1.47 -8.23 -10.03
CA GLN A 272 2.52 -8.49 -9.05
C GLN A 272 2.40 -9.92 -8.49
N PRO A 273 3.52 -10.55 -8.12
CA PRO A 273 3.48 -11.90 -7.53
C PRO A 273 3.05 -11.86 -6.06
N LEU A 274 2.55 -12.99 -5.53
CA LEU A 274 2.36 -13.15 -4.08
C LEU A 274 3.68 -13.33 -3.32
N HIS A 275 4.75 -13.77 -3.99
CA HIS A 275 6.01 -14.03 -3.32
C HIS A 275 6.80 -12.74 -3.03
N PHE A 276 7.63 -12.80 -2.00
CA PHE A 276 8.70 -11.83 -1.80
C PHE A 276 9.90 -12.21 -2.66
N CYS A 277 10.50 -11.20 -3.29
CA CYS A 277 11.78 -11.36 -3.98
C CYS A 277 12.92 -11.68 -2.98
N PRO A 278 14.12 -12.09 -3.43
CA PRO A 278 15.20 -12.51 -2.54
C PRO A 278 15.56 -11.47 -1.48
N ARG A 279 15.56 -10.18 -1.86
CA ARG A 279 15.84 -9.06 -0.94
C ARG A 279 14.77 -8.89 0.13
N CYS A 280 13.49 -8.88 -0.25
CA CYS A 280 12.39 -8.73 0.70
C CYS A 280 12.22 -9.98 1.57
N LEU A 281 12.47 -11.17 1.01
CA LEU A 281 12.45 -12.42 1.75
C LEU A 281 13.56 -12.45 2.80
N ARG A 282 14.76 -11.96 2.50
CA ARG A 282 15.86 -11.84 3.48
C ARG A 282 15.51 -10.92 4.64
N LYS A 283 14.90 -9.75 4.35
CA LYS A 283 14.40 -8.84 5.39
C LYS A 283 13.34 -9.51 6.26
N LEU A 284 12.41 -10.22 5.63
CA LEU A 284 11.36 -10.95 6.35
C LEU A 284 11.97 -12.07 7.21
N GLN A 285 12.91 -12.84 6.67
CA GLN A 285 13.60 -13.90 7.39
C GLN A 285 14.41 -13.35 8.57
N HIS A 286 14.97 -12.14 8.47
CA HIS A 286 15.59 -11.47 9.60
C HIS A 286 14.58 -11.13 10.73
N CYS A 287 13.34 -10.74 10.38
CA CYS A 287 12.31 -10.44 11.38
C CYS A 287 11.77 -11.68 12.10
N PHE A 288 11.72 -12.84 11.43
CA PHE A 288 11.00 -14.02 11.92
C PHE A 288 11.86 -15.28 12.08
N GLY A 289 13.12 -15.28 11.64
CA GLY A 289 14.06 -16.38 11.83
C GLY A 289 13.58 -17.72 11.27
N PHE A 290 12.88 -17.73 10.12
CA PHE A 290 12.35 -18.97 9.55
C PHE A 290 13.29 -19.65 8.57
N GLU A 291 13.10 -20.96 8.43
CA GLU A 291 13.70 -21.77 7.38
C GLU A 291 12.96 -21.57 6.05
N VAL A 292 13.67 -21.03 5.05
CA VAL A 292 13.10 -20.64 3.76
C VAL A 292 12.48 -21.83 3.02
N VAL A 293 13.16 -22.98 2.99
CA VAL A 293 12.66 -24.19 2.32
C VAL A 293 11.40 -24.72 3.00
N ALA A 294 11.36 -24.77 4.33
CA ALA A 294 10.20 -25.23 5.07
C ALA A 294 8.97 -24.32 4.83
N ARG A 295 9.21 -23.00 4.86
CA ARG A 295 8.20 -21.99 4.52
C ARG A 295 7.65 -22.17 3.10
N TYR A 296 8.51 -22.38 2.11
CA TYR A 296 8.07 -22.63 0.74
C TYR A 296 7.21 -23.88 0.62
N ARG A 297 7.57 -25.00 1.26
CA ARG A 297 6.73 -26.22 1.27
C ARG A 297 5.34 -25.97 1.85
N ALA A 298 5.26 -25.22 2.95
CA ALA A 298 3.99 -24.85 3.56
C ALA A 298 3.14 -23.97 2.64
N LEU A 299 3.75 -23.01 1.94
CA LEU A 299 3.06 -22.13 0.98
C LEU A 299 2.63 -22.88 -0.28
N GLN A 300 3.46 -23.77 -0.82
CA GLN A 300 3.10 -24.60 -1.98
C GLN A 300 1.81 -25.40 -1.72
N THR A 301 1.75 -26.05 -0.56
CA THR A 301 0.59 -26.83 -0.13
C THR A 301 -0.65 -25.94 -0.04
N PHE A 302 -0.53 -24.79 0.63
CA PHE A 302 -1.65 -23.85 0.76
C PHE A 302 -2.14 -23.35 -0.60
N TYR A 303 -1.24 -22.96 -1.50
CA TYR A 303 -1.61 -22.48 -2.82
C TYR A 303 -2.32 -23.55 -3.64
N ALA A 304 -1.87 -24.80 -3.57
CA ALA A 304 -2.56 -25.92 -4.22
C ALA A 304 -3.97 -26.13 -3.64
N ASP A 305 -4.12 -26.14 -2.31
CA ASP A 305 -5.39 -26.34 -1.63
C ASP A 305 -6.42 -25.23 -1.96
N GLN A 306 -5.95 -24.00 -2.19
CA GLN A 306 -6.79 -22.84 -2.52
C GLN A 306 -6.98 -22.62 -4.04
N GLY A 307 -6.48 -23.51 -4.90
CA GLY A 307 -6.58 -23.38 -6.36
C GLY A 307 -5.76 -22.23 -6.95
N LEU A 308 -4.71 -21.78 -6.26
CA LEU A 308 -3.76 -20.76 -6.71
C LEU A 308 -2.61 -21.43 -7.50
N GLU A 309 -2.95 -22.06 -8.62
CA GLU A 309 -2.07 -22.97 -9.36
C GLU A 309 -0.76 -22.31 -9.82
N ALA A 310 -0.83 -21.06 -10.30
CA ALA A 310 0.35 -20.32 -10.76
C ALA A 310 1.33 -20.05 -9.61
N ASP A 311 0.81 -19.65 -8.45
CA ASP A 311 1.62 -19.40 -7.25
C ASP A 311 2.19 -20.73 -6.69
N ALA A 312 1.42 -21.82 -6.71
CA ALA A 312 1.88 -23.15 -6.33
C ALA A 312 3.00 -23.67 -7.25
N ALA A 313 2.85 -23.50 -8.57
CA ALA A 313 3.83 -23.92 -9.56
C ALA A 313 5.13 -23.11 -9.45
N TRP A 314 5.03 -21.80 -9.20
CA TRP A 314 6.21 -20.97 -8.96
C TRP A 314 7.00 -21.45 -7.73
N VAL A 315 6.31 -21.75 -6.62
CA VAL A 315 6.98 -22.27 -5.42
C VAL A 315 7.59 -23.65 -5.67
N ALA A 316 6.93 -24.51 -6.44
CA ALA A 316 7.45 -25.83 -6.80
C ALA A 316 8.77 -25.73 -7.58
N ALA A 317 8.82 -24.86 -8.60
CA ALA A 317 10.03 -24.59 -9.36
C ALA A 317 11.15 -24.04 -8.47
N ARG A 318 10.82 -23.13 -7.56
CA ARG A 318 11.79 -22.56 -6.61
C ARG A 318 12.37 -23.60 -5.65
N LEU A 319 11.54 -24.52 -5.16
CA LEU A 319 11.99 -25.65 -4.32
C LEU A 319 12.90 -26.60 -5.08
N ALA A 320 12.59 -26.90 -6.35
CA ALA A 320 13.43 -27.74 -7.20
C ALA A 320 14.81 -27.10 -7.41
N HIS A 321 14.86 -25.83 -7.79
CA HIS A 321 16.12 -25.10 -7.99
C HIS A 321 16.99 -25.04 -6.71
N LEU A 322 16.38 -24.78 -5.54
CA LEU A 322 17.11 -24.80 -4.26
C LEU A 322 17.68 -26.19 -3.96
N ALA A 323 16.93 -27.25 -4.25
CA ALA A 323 17.40 -28.63 -4.08
C ALA A 323 18.54 -28.97 -5.06
N GLU A 324 18.43 -28.57 -6.32
CA GLU A 324 19.46 -28.78 -7.35
C GLU A 324 20.78 -28.05 -7.05
N THR A 325 20.69 -26.83 -6.54
CA THR A 325 21.86 -26.01 -6.18
C THR A 325 22.41 -26.30 -4.78
N GLY A 326 21.71 -27.09 -3.97
CA GLY A 326 22.06 -27.36 -2.57
C GLY A 326 21.93 -26.15 -1.64
N ARG A 327 21.21 -25.10 -2.05
CA ARG A 327 21.07 -23.84 -1.29
C ARG A 327 19.87 -23.89 -0.35
N SER A 328 20.04 -23.33 0.86
CA SER A 328 18.97 -23.14 1.85
C SER A 328 18.18 -21.85 1.63
N THR A 329 18.81 -20.82 1.06
CA THR A 329 18.25 -19.47 0.85
C THR A 329 18.62 -18.92 -0.53
N PRO A 330 17.91 -17.88 -1.04
CA PRO A 330 18.24 -17.22 -2.30
C PRO A 330 19.27 -16.08 -2.15
N TRP A 331 20.10 -16.09 -1.11
CA TRP A 331 21.24 -15.18 -0.92
C TRP A 331 22.44 -15.95 -0.41
N ASP A 332 23.61 -15.35 -0.48
CA ASP A 332 24.81 -15.95 0.09
C ASP A 332 24.82 -15.65 1.60
N GLU A 333 25.09 -16.69 2.42
CA GLU A 333 25.15 -16.60 3.88
C GLU A 333 26.41 -15.88 4.39
#